data_AF-A0A3A0DAI6-F1
#
_entry.id   AF-A0A3A0DAI6-F1
#
_cell.length_a   1.000
_cell.length_b   1.000
_cell.length_c   1.000
_cell.angle_alpha   90.00
_cell.angle_beta   90.00
_cell.angle_gamma   90.00
#
_symmetry.space_group_name_H-M   'P 1'
#
loop_
_entity.id
_entity.type
_entity.pdbx_description
1 polymer ?
#
loop_
_entity_poly.entity_id
_entity_poly.type
_entity_poly.pdbx_seq_one_letter_code
_entity_poly.pdbx_strand_id
1 'polypeptide(L)'
;EVEPSNKLAASKRNQALSMIDLKDLYEQGERYYNRGQFAQAMELFDRVLAKDPNHVEAKRYLDNSQRQLHLKIEQHFNRGLTYYANEDYDNAIKEWERVLAFNPEHAQSLQYREQARQKLEALQKLMTQ
;
A
#
# COMPACT_ATOMS: atom_id res chain seq x y z
N GLU A 1 -52.46 13.74 -4.52
CA GLU A 1 -51.21 14.30 -5.06
C GLU A 1 -50.16 14.26 -3.96
N VAL A 2 -48.98 13.69 -4.23
CA VAL A 2 -47.88 13.63 -3.26
C VAL A 2 -47.00 14.86 -3.52
N GLU A 3 -46.92 15.75 -2.53
CA GLU A 3 -46.23 17.04 -2.64
C GLU A 3 -44.82 16.93 -3.26
N PRO A 4 -44.47 17.74 -4.28
CA PRO A 4 -43.13 17.82 -4.87
C PRO A 4 -42.02 18.12 -3.84
N SER A 5 -42.40 18.69 -2.71
CA SER A 5 -41.56 19.12 -1.59
C SER A 5 -40.76 17.97 -0.94
N ASN A 6 -41.31 16.74 -0.91
CA ASN A 6 -40.72 15.63 -0.15
C ASN A 6 -39.57 14.92 -0.89
N LYS A 7 -39.61 14.87 -2.23
CA LYS A 7 -38.55 14.25 -3.05
C LYS A 7 -37.28 15.12 -3.12
N LEU A 8 -37.44 16.44 -3.19
CA LEU A 8 -36.31 17.37 -3.21
C LEU A 8 -35.56 17.39 -1.86
N ALA A 9 -36.29 17.35 -0.75
CA ALA A 9 -35.69 17.26 0.59
C ALA A 9 -34.94 15.94 0.81
N ALA A 10 -35.50 14.81 0.38
CA ALA A 10 -34.83 13.51 0.42
C ALA A 10 -33.58 13.45 -0.48
N SER A 11 -33.65 14.02 -1.69
CA SER A 11 -32.50 14.10 -2.61
C SER A 11 -31.37 14.97 -2.03
N LYS A 12 -31.69 16.16 -1.51
CA LYS A 12 -30.71 17.03 -0.85
C LYS A 12 -30.10 16.39 0.39
N ARG A 13 -30.87 15.62 1.16
CA ARG A 13 -30.38 14.86 2.33
C ARG A 13 -29.44 13.73 1.91
N ASN A 14 -29.79 12.97 0.88
CA ASN A 14 -28.94 11.89 0.37
C ASN A 14 -27.65 12.43 -0.25
N GLN A 15 -27.71 13.58 -0.93
CA GLN A 15 -26.55 14.29 -1.45
C GLN A 15 -25.67 14.85 -0.32
N ALA A 16 -26.27 15.39 0.74
CA ALA A 16 -25.53 15.82 1.93
C ALA A 16 -24.85 14.64 2.64
N LEU A 17 -25.54 13.51 2.78
CA LEU A 17 -24.98 12.27 3.35
C LEU A 17 -23.83 11.72 2.50
N SER A 18 -23.95 11.74 1.16
CA SER A 18 -22.87 11.31 0.27
C SER A 18 -21.66 12.23 0.31
N MET A 19 -21.87 13.54 0.53
CA MET A 19 -20.78 14.51 0.70
C MET A 19 -20.10 14.39 2.07
N ILE A 20 -20.86 14.11 3.14
CA ILE A 20 -20.31 13.86 4.48
C ILE A 20 -19.43 12.60 4.45
N ASP A 21 -19.92 11.54 3.80
CA ASP A 21 -19.16 10.30 3.60
C ASP A 21 -17.89 10.52 2.73
N LEU A 22 -17.97 11.33 1.68
CA LEU A 22 -16.82 11.67 0.84
C LEU A 22 -15.71 12.40 1.62
N LYS A 23 -16.10 13.42 2.39
CA LYS A 23 -15.16 14.21 3.19
C LYS A 23 -14.50 13.35 4.27
N ASP A 24 -15.29 12.50 4.96
CA ASP A 24 -14.76 11.61 5.99
C ASP A 24 -13.77 10.58 5.40
N LEU A 25 -14.09 9.98 4.24
CA LEU A 25 -13.16 9.09 3.53
C LEU A 25 -11.85 9.78 3.18
N TYR A 26 -11.92 11.03 2.68
CA TYR A 26 -10.75 11.82 2.34
C TYR A 26 -9.89 12.13 3.58
N GLU A 27 -10.51 12.60 4.67
CA GLU A 27 -9.79 12.91 5.92
C GLU A 27 -9.16 11.66 6.55
N GLN A 28 -9.83 10.50 6.49
CA GLN A 28 -9.24 9.23 6.91
C GLN A 28 -8.04 8.86 6.03
N GLY A 29 -8.14 9.04 4.71
CA GLY A 29 -7.04 8.83 3.77
C GLY A 29 -5.82 9.68 4.12
N GLU A 30 -6.02 10.97 4.41
CA GLU A 30 -4.96 11.86 4.85
C GLU A 30 -4.30 11.40 6.16
N ARG A 31 -5.08 10.88 7.12
CA ARG A 31 -4.52 10.35 8.37
C ARG A 31 -3.63 9.12 8.13
N TYR A 32 -4.05 8.21 7.27
CA TYR A 32 -3.21 7.05 6.89
C TYR A 32 -1.96 7.49 6.13
N TYR A 33 -2.10 8.45 5.21
CA TYR A 33 -0.98 9.02 4.46
C TYR A 33 0.06 9.64 5.39
N ASN A 34 -0.38 10.46 6.34
CA ASN A 34 0.49 11.11 7.32
C ASN A 34 1.17 10.12 8.27
N ARG A 35 0.60 8.93 8.46
CA ARG A 35 1.21 7.82 9.21
C ARG A 35 2.14 6.95 8.38
N GLY A 36 2.33 7.26 7.09
CA GLY A 36 3.13 6.44 6.16
C GLY A 36 2.47 5.12 5.77
N GLN A 37 1.18 4.95 6.07
CA GLN A 37 0.38 3.77 5.76
C GLN A 37 -0.20 3.93 4.34
N PHE A 38 0.69 3.95 3.36
CA PHE A 38 0.36 4.32 1.98
C PHE A 38 -0.65 3.38 1.32
N ALA A 39 -0.60 2.07 1.58
CA ALA A 39 -1.56 1.12 1.01
C ALA A 39 -3.01 1.42 1.48
N GLN A 40 -3.20 1.68 2.77
CA GLN A 40 -4.51 2.05 3.32
C GLN A 40 -4.98 3.42 2.83
N ALA A 41 -4.06 4.38 2.71
CA ALA A 41 -4.35 5.68 2.13
C ALA A 41 -4.84 5.55 0.68
N MET A 42 -4.16 4.74 -0.15
CA MET A 42 -4.55 4.50 -1.55
C MET A 42 -5.98 3.96 -1.63
N GLU A 43 -6.34 2.95 -0.83
CA GLU A 43 -7.69 2.38 -0.82
C GLU A 43 -8.76 3.45 -0.53
N LEU A 44 -8.51 4.34 0.44
CA LEU A 44 -9.44 5.42 0.78
C LEU A 44 -9.53 6.48 -0.32
N PHE A 45 -8.40 6.88 -0.91
CA PHE A 45 -8.41 7.83 -2.02
C PHE A 45 -9.06 7.25 -3.28
N ASP A 46 -8.91 5.95 -3.56
CA ASP A 46 -9.62 5.26 -4.63
C ASP A 46 -11.14 5.30 -4.42
N ARG A 47 -11.59 5.11 -3.18
CA ARG A 47 -13.02 5.24 -2.84
C ARG A 47 -13.52 6.68 -2.98
N VAL A 48 -12.69 7.68 -2.67
CA VAL A 48 -13.01 9.09 -2.92
C VAL A 48 -13.14 9.34 -4.42
N LEU A 49 -12.19 8.87 -5.23
CA LEU A 49 -12.20 9.04 -6.68
C LEU A 49 -13.31 8.23 -7.38
N ALA A 50 -13.74 7.10 -6.81
CA ALA A 50 -14.90 6.36 -7.30
C ALA A 50 -16.21 7.16 -7.15
N LYS A 51 -16.30 8.06 -6.17
CA LYS A 51 -17.46 8.95 -5.92
C LYS A 51 -17.31 10.29 -6.63
N ASP A 52 -16.10 10.86 -6.63
CA ASP A 52 -15.75 12.08 -7.33
C ASP A 52 -14.44 11.89 -8.13
N PRO A 53 -14.53 11.44 -9.40
CA PRO A 53 -13.36 11.22 -10.25
C PRO A 53 -12.53 12.47 -10.53
N ASN A 54 -13.08 13.66 -10.29
CA ASN A 54 -12.42 14.94 -10.54
C ASN A 54 -11.77 15.53 -9.28
N HIS A 55 -11.78 14.81 -8.15
CA HIS A 55 -11.17 15.28 -6.91
C HIS A 55 -9.64 15.34 -7.03
N VAL A 56 -9.12 16.54 -7.30
CA VAL A 56 -7.71 16.79 -7.62
C VAL A 56 -6.78 16.38 -6.48
N GLU A 57 -7.14 16.70 -5.25
CA GLU A 57 -6.35 16.39 -4.06
C GLU A 57 -6.28 14.89 -3.80
N ALA A 58 -7.41 14.18 -3.86
CA ALA A 58 -7.45 12.73 -3.68
C ALA A 58 -6.57 12.03 -4.72
N LYS A 59 -6.64 12.46 -5.99
CA LYS A 59 -5.74 11.97 -7.05
C LYS A 59 -4.27 12.23 -6.74
N ARG A 60 -3.92 13.45 -6.32
CA ARG A 60 -2.55 13.80 -5.95
C ARG A 60 -2.03 12.96 -4.79
N TYR A 61 -2.86 12.72 -3.77
CA TYR A 61 -2.47 11.88 -2.65
C TYR A 61 -2.34 10.41 -3.05
N LEU A 62 -3.20 9.91 -3.94
CA LEU A 62 -3.08 8.56 -4.50
C LEU A 62 -1.75 8.39 -5.25
N ASP A 63 -1.44 9.30 -6.18
CA ASP A 63 -0.19 9.29 -6.96
C ASP A 63 1.04 9.33 -6.04
N ASN A 64 1.01 10.21 -5.03
CA ASN A 64 2.08 10.31 -4.04
C ASN A 64 2.21 9.03 -3.20
N SER A 65 1.09 8.45 -2.76
CA SER A 65 1.08 7.21 -1.97
C SER A 65 1.67 6.05 -2.77
N GLN A 66 1.28 5.93 -4.03
CA GLN A 66 1.80 4.90 -4.93
C GLN A 66 3.31 5.06 -5.14
N ARG A 67 3.78 6.29 -5.37
CA ARG A 67 5.22 6.58 -5.51
C ARG A 67 5.99 6.24 -4.24
N GLN A 68 5.49 6.63 -3.07
CA GLN A 68 6.16 6.35 -1.80
C GLN A 68 6.20 4.85 -1.49
N LEU A 69 5.11 4.13 -1.76
CA LEU A 69 5.06 2.68 -1.61
C LEU A 69 6.06 1.99 -2.55
N HIS A 70 6.11 2.39 -3.81
CA HIS A 70 7.07 1.88 -4.78
C HIS A 70 8.52 2.12 -4.34
N LEU A 71 8.87 3.35 -3.92
CA LEU A 71 10.20 3.66 -3.41
C LEU A 71 10.58 2.80 -2.19
N LYS A 72 9.62 2.55 -1.30
CA LYS A 72 9.84 1.70 -0.12
C LYS A 72 10.07 0.23 -0.50
N ILE A 73 9.32 -0.28 -1.47
CA ILE A 73 9.53 -1.62 -2.05
C ILE A 73 10.93 -1.73 -2.63
N GLU A 74 11.33 -0.78 -3.49
CA GLU A 74 12.67 -0.75 -4.11
C GLU A 74 13.78 -0.66 -3.06
N GLN A 75 13.58 0.15 -2.02
CA GLN A 75 14.56 0.28 -0.94
C GLN A 75 14.77 -1.04 -0.20
N HIS A 76 13.69 -1.74 0.17
CA HIS A 76 13.79 -3.04 0.82
C HIS A 76 14.42 -4.08 -0.11
N PHE A 77 14.04 -4.08 -1.39
CA PHE A 77 14.61 -4.99 -2.38
C PHE A 77 16.13 -4.84 -2.50
N ASN A 78 16.61 -3.60 -2.67
CA ASN A 78 18.03 -3.29 -2.81
C ASN A 78 18.84 -3.54 -1.53
N ARG A 79 18.25 -3.32 -0.35
CA ARG A 79 18.86 -3.74 0.92
C ARG A 79 19.02 -5.26 0.99
N GLY A 80 18.02 -6.01 0.56
CA GLY A 80 18.11 -7.47 0.45
C GLY A 80 19.27 -7.91 -0.46
N LEU A 81 19.44 -7.27 -1.61
CA LEU A 81 20.58 -7.53 -2.51
C LEU A 81 21.92 -7.22 -1.86
N THR A 82 22.00 -6.14 -1.08
CA THR A 82 23.22 -5.74 -0.36
C THR A 82 23.59 -6.76 0.72
N TYR A 83 22.62 -7.19 1.54
CA TYR A 83 22.83 -8.26 2.52
C TYR A 83 23.24 -9.57 1.86
N TYR A 84 22.59 -9.93 0.75
CA TYR A 84 22.90 -11.14 0.00
C TYR A 84 24.33 -11.13 -0.56
N ALA A 85 24.78 -9.98 -1.10
CA ALA A 85 26.15 -9.82 -1.58
C ALA A 85 27.19 -9.92 -0.45
N ASN A 86 26.81 -9.56 0.78
CA ASN A 86 27.64 -9.72 1.97
C ASN A 86 27.50 -11.11 2.62
N GLU A 87 26.81 -12.06 1.97
CA GLU A 87 26.51 -13.41 2.47
C GLU A 87 25.68 -13.44 3.77
N ASP A 88 25.09 -12.31 4.15
CA ASP A 88 24.16 -12.18 5.26
C ASP A 88 22.75 -12.60 4.80
N TYR A 89 22.59 -13.90 4.57
CA TYR A 89 21.38 -14.47 3.98
C TYR A 89 20.14 -14.29 4.87
N ASP A 90 20.31 -14.31 6.20
CA ASP A 90 19.22 -14.08 7.16
C ASP A 90 18.61 -12.68 6.99
N ASN A 91 19.44 -11.63 6.93
CA ASN A 91 18.93 -10.27 6.76
C ASN A 91 18.44 -10.03 5.33
N ALA A 92 19.05 -10.65 4.31
CA ALA A 92 18.55 -10.61 2.95
C ALA A 92 17.11 -11.14 2.84
N ILE A 93 16.84 -12.31 3.44
CA ILE A 93 15.51 -12.92 3.49
C ILE A 93 14.50 -11.97 4.14
N LYS A 94 14.82 -11.38 5.29
CA LYS A 94 13.92 -10.45 6.00
C LYS A 94 13.57 -9.23 5.17
N GLU A 95 14.52 -8.65 4.44
CA GLU A 95 14.25 -7.49 3.59
C GLU A 95 13.33 -7.86 2.41
N TRP A 96 13.53 -9.01 1.76
CA TRP A 96 12.63 -9.46 0.71
C TRP A 96 11.26 -9.90 1.22
N GLU A 97 11.15 -10.42 2.44
CA GLU A 97 9.84 -10.67 3.08
C GLU A 97 9.06 -9.36 3.29
N ARG A 98 9.73 -8.24 3.59
CA ARG A 98 9.08 -6.93 3.63
C ARG A 98 8.58 -6.48 2.27
N VAL A 99 9.33 -6.71 1.20
CA VAL A 99 8.84 -6.45 -0.17
C VAL A 99 7.57 -7.26 -0.45
N LEU A 100 7.59 -8.54 -0.12
CA LEU A 100 6.47 -9.45 -0.36
C LEU A 100 5.24 -9.15 0.52
N ALA A 101 5.42 -8.47 1.64
CA ALA A 101 4.31 -7.96 2.44
C ALA A 101 3.55 -6.81 1.74
N PHE A 102 4.22 -6.04 0.87
CA PHE A 102 3.59 -4.98 0.07
C PHE A 102 3.15 -5.47 -1.31
N ASN A 103 3.95 -6.32 -1.94
CA ASN A 103 3.68 -6.92 -3.24
C ASN A 103 3.97 -8.44 -3.18
N PRO A 104 2.97 -9.26 -2.82
CA PRO A 104 3.13 -10.71 -2.70
C PRO A 104 3.61 -11.40 -3.98
N GLU A 105 3.38 -10.80 -5.14
CA GLU A 105 3.73 -11.33 -6.46
C GLU A 105 5.04 -10.76 -7.01
N HIS A 106 5.84 -10.07 -6.17
CA HIS A 106 7.14 -9.53 -6.60
C HIS A 106 8.13 -10.66 -6.93
N ALA A 107 8.15 -11.05 -8.21
CA ALA A 107 8.87 -12.23 -8.71
C ALA A 107 10.34 -12.25 -8.31
N GLN A 108 11.03 -11.11 -8.42
CA GLN A 108 12.46 -11.03 -8.04
C GLN A 108 12.65 -11.32 -6.55
N SER A 109 11.82 -10.77 -5.67
CA SER A 109 11.92 -11.03 -4.22
C SER A 109 11.65 -12.48 -3.86
N LEU A 110 10.69 -13.14 -4.54
CA LEU A 110 10.44 -14.57 -4.35
C LEU A 110 11.67 -15.39 -4.72
N GLN A 111 12.25 -15.14 -5.90
CA GLN A 111 13.42 -15.85 -6.40
C GLN A 111 14.64 -15.66 -5.49
N TYR A 112 14.96 -14.41 -5.18
CA TYR A 112 16.13 -14.08 -4.36
C TYR A 112 16.01 -14.61 -2.93
N ARG A 113 14.82 -14.54 -2.32
CA ARG A 113 14.56 -15.11 -0.99
C ARG A 113 14.81 -16.62 -0.97
N GLU A 114 14.34 -17.33 -2.00
CA GLU A 114 14.55 -18.76 -2.10
C GLU A 114 16.03 -19.12 -2.27
N GLN A 115 16.76 -18.39 -3.13
CA GLN A 115 18.21 -18.55 -3.28
C GLN A 115 18.97 -18.32 -1.97
N ALA A 116 18.60 -17.29 -1.21
CA ALA A 116 19.20 -17.03 0.11
C ALA A 116 18.90 -18.13 1.13
N ARG A 117 17.67 -18.68 1.15
CA ARG A 117 17.33 -19.80 2.03
C ARG A 117 18.18 -21.03 1.76
N GLN A 118 18.36 -21.38 0.49
CA GLN A 118 19.21 -22.51 0.09
C GLN A 118 20.67 -22.32 0.51
N LYS A 119 21.21 -21.10 0.34
CA LYS A 119 22.57 -20.77 0.76
C LYS A 119 22.73 -20.78 2.29
N LEU A 120 21.75 -20.25 3.02
CA LEU A 120 21.75 -20.28 4.48
C LEU A 120 21.73 -21.71 5.02
N GLU A 121 20.86 -22.57 4.47
CA GLU A 121 20.78 -23.97 4.86
C GLU A 121 22.09 -24.72 4.58
N ALA A 122 22.71 -24.49 3.41
CA ALA A 122 24.00 -25.08 3.07
C ALA A 122 25.10 -24.64 4.05
N LEU A 123 25.14 -23.36 4.40
CA LEU A 123 26.10 -22.79 5.35
C LEU A 123 25.92 -23.38 6.75
N GLN A 124 24.67 -23.53 7.21
CA GLN A 124 24.36 -24.14 8.51
C GLN A 124 24.82 -25.61 8.56
N LYS A 125 24.56 -26.39 7.50
CA LYS A 125 25.03 -27.78 7.41
C LYS A 125 26.55 -27.89 7.52
N LEU A 126 27.28 -26.98 6.86
CA LEU A 126 28.75 -26.95 6.93
C LEU A 126 29.27 -26.62 8.34
N MET A 127 28.57 -25.78 9.10
CA MET A 127 28.97 -25.44 10.48
C MET A 127 28.64 -26.53 11.51
N THR A 128 27.73 -27.45 11.18
CA THR A 128 27.31 -28.54 12.07
C THR A 128 28.09 -29.85 11.88
N GLN A 129 28.98 -29.92 10.88
CA GLN A 129 29.87 -31.05 10.62
C GLN A 129 31.26 -30.80 11.22
#